data_AF-A0A3D2XBJ0-F1
#
_entry.id   AF-A0A3D2XBJ0-F1
#
_cell.length_a   1.000
_cell.length_b   1.000
_cell.length_c   1.000
_cell.angle_alpha   90.00
_cell.angle_beta   90.00
_cell.angle_gamma   90.00
#
_symmetry.space_group_name_H-M   'P 1'
#
loop_
_entity.id
_entity.type
_entity.pdbx_description
1 polymer ?
#
loop_
_entity_poly.entity_id
_entity_poly.type
_entity_poly.pdbx_seq_one_letter_code
_entity_poly.pdbx_strand_id
1 'polypeptide(L)'
;MKGKVCSDFLCFIHDNSHYITGHRLKQIYIWGTGNKSIEVLNCLIKDKFKLIGFIDNDPEKVGKNFFESPVCSIDRVNQYDYLIVAVVNYNAIKVQLEKIGADRNKVIFYFSDDCNREDIDFINLKQWKLDVLTERFARTQNILLKRLNNLPYEIQDNINEICLKKPLFRATEEAIKGICHEHKSMIRFGDGEFDIISKKKHPVFQENDDKLAEKLIEVLHSKDKNLMIAIANNYGSLEQYTDEIADGIRAYMTDEVRKFHNSILDLTKEYYDAYMFKCYYPYKDKENTDKRVKLIKSIWENRDIVVIEGAYTRTGYGNDLFNNARNIKRILAPTKNAFAKYSEILSAALNIEKEKLILIALGPAGKVLGYQLYKMGYQIVDIGQIDMDYEWYRANTEVKINNPLKYVSQLPPNSIEDIKDKTYLEQILVNLS
;
A
#
# COMPACT_ATOMS: atom_id res chain seq x y z
N MET A 1 15.82 -9.57 23.53
CA MET A 1 15.73 -10.54 24.64
C MET A 1 14.34 -11.15 24.62
N LYS A 2 14.22 -12.41 24.18
CA LYS A 2 13.02 -13.22 24.40
C LYS A 2 13.00 -13.57 25.88
N GLY A 3 11.95 -13.21 26.61
CA GLY A 3 11.86 -13.53 28.03
C GLY A 3 10.60 -12.99 28.68
N LYS A 4 9.70 -13.92 29.03
CA LYS A 4 8.57 -13.76 29.95
C LYS A 4 7.54 -12.69 29.56
N VAL A 5 6.70 -13.02 28.59
CA VAL A 5 5.30 -12.58 28.64
C VAL A 5 4.69 -13.31 29.84
N CYS A 6 4.33 -12.55 30.87
CA CYS A 6 3.84 -13.06 32.14
C CYS A 6 2.66 -14.00 31.92
N SER A 7 2.81 -15.23 32.40
CA SER A 7 1.80 -16.29 32.52
C SER A 7 0.55 -15.89 33.30
N ASP A 8 0.54 -14.70 33.91
CA ASP A 8 -0.49 -14.25 34.84
C ASP A 8 -1.77 -13.75 34.14
N PHE A 9 -1.75 -13.58 32.80
CA PHE A 9 -2.94 -13.19 32.04
C PHE A 9 -3.77 -14.37 31.53
N LEU A 10 -3.17 -15.57 31.41
CA LEU A 10 -3.83 -16.76 30.85
C LEU A 10 -4.76 -17.50 31.86
N CYS A 11 -4.81 -17.06 33.12
CA CYS A 11 -5.61 -17.72 34.15
C CYS A 11 -6.95 -17.05 34.49
N PHE A 12 -7.27 -15.86 33.96
CA PHE A 12 -8.28 -15.01 34.62
C PHE A 12 -9.50 -14.63 33.79
N ILE A 13 -9.84 -15.43 32.78
CA ILE A 13 -11.16 -15.36 32.14
C ILE A 13 -12.18 -16.23 32.88
N HIS A 14 -11.71 -16.95 33.89
CA HIS A 14 -12.51 -17.62 34.89
C HIS A 14 -12.41 -16.89 36.22
N ASP A 15 -13.16 -15.80 36.40
CA ASP A 15 -13.77 -15.57 37.71
C ASP A 15 -15.02 -14.70 37.59
N ASN A 16 -16.16 -15.39 37.47
CA ASN A 16 -17.48 -14.85 37.76
C ASN A 16 -17.68 -14.87 39.28
N SER A 17 -17.19 -13.85 39.99
CA SER A 17 -17.61 -13.62 41.38
C SER A 17 -17.84 -12.14 41.64
N HIS A 18 -19.10 -11.81 41.84
CA HIS A 18 -19.62 -10.55 42.33
C HIS A 18 -18.81 -10.00 43.51
N TYR A 19 -18.38 -8.73 43.46
CA TYR A 19 -18.49 -7.78 44.57
C TYR A 19 -18.61 -6.34 44.06
N ILE A 20 -19.29 -5.54 44.88
CA ILE A 20 -20.06 -4.34 44.51
C ILE A 20 -19.29 -3.07 44.88
N THR A 21 -19.13 -2.15 43.92
CA THR A 21 -19.41 -0.72 44.13
C THR A 21 -20.44 -0.32 43.07
N GLY A 22 -21.37 0.57 43.40
CA GLY A 22 -22.55 0.90 42.56
C GLY A 22 -22.27 1.61 41.23
N HIS A 23 -21.09 1.44 40.65
CA HIS A 23 -20.71 2.02 39.36
C HIS A 23 -20.78 0.96 38.26
N ARG A 24 -21.60 1.23 37.24
CA ARG A 24 -21.64 0.44 36.00
C ARG A 24 -20.24 0.47 35.35
N LEU A 25 -19.64 -0.71 35.17
CA LEU A 25 -18.39 -0.87 34.40
C LEU A 25 -18.55 -0.25 33.01
N LYS A 26 -17.56 0.56 32.61
CA LYS A 26 -17.55 1.15 31.27
C LYS A 26 -17.35 0.06 30.23
N GLN A 27 -18.29 -0.07 29.30
CA GLN A 27 -18.18 -1.02 28.20
C GLN A 27 -17.28 -0.44 27.13
N ILE A 28 -16.13 -1.09 26.89
CA ILE A 28 -15.12 -0.58 25.97
C ILE A 28 -14.84 -1.55 24.82
N TYR A 29 -14.47 -0.98 23.67
CA TYR A 29 -13.81 -1.69 22.59
C TYR A 29 -12.41 -1.15 22.37
N ILE A 30 -11.50 -2.01 21.89
CA ILE A 30 -10.16 -1.61 21.47
C ILE A 30 -9.99 -1.87 19.96
N TRP A 31 -9.72 -0.82 19.19
CA TRP A 31 -9.42 -0.95 17.76
C TRP A 31 -7.94 -1.26 17.56
N GLY A 32 -7.66 -2.44 17.02
CA GLY A 32 -6.34 -2.97 16.69
C GLY A 32 -5.99 -4.22 17.51
N THR A 33 -5.59 -5.29 16.83
CA THR A 33 -5.20 -6.57 17.45
C THR A 33 -3.68 -6.78 17.44
N GLY A 34 -2.89 -5.73 17.70
CA GLY A 34 -1.42 -5.76 17.64
C GLY A 34 -0.76 -5.58 19.01
N ASN A 35 0.57 -5.59 19.07
CA ASN A 35 1.30 -5.39 20.34
C ASN A 35 0.93 -4.09 21.07
N LYS A 36 0.57 -3.05 20.31
CA LYS A 36 0.12 -1.77 20.87
C LYS A 36 -1.20 -1.86 21.65
N SER A 37 -2.09 -2.78 21.32
CA SER A 37 -3.29 -2.98 22.15
C SER A 37 -2.97 -3.66 23.48
N ILE A 38 -1.87 -4.41 23.57
CA ILE A 38 -1.36 -4.95 24.84
C ILE A 38 -0.84 -3.82 25.73
N GLU A 39 -0.09 -2.87 25.16
CA GLU A 39 0.35 -1.65 25.87
C GLU A 39 -0.86 -0.88 26.44
N VAL A 40 -1.89 -0.68 25.60
CA VAL A 40 -3.16 -0.04 26.03
C VAL A 40 -3.81 -0.81 27.19
N LEU A 41 -3.94 -2.13 27.09
CA LEU A 41 -4.54 -2.96 28.14
C LEU A 41 -3.80 -2.84 29.48
N ASN A 42 -2.47 -2.79 29.45
CA ASN A 42 -1.65 -2.64 30.65
C ASN A 42 -1.84 -1.27 31.35
N CYS A 43 -2.32 -0.27 30.62
CA CYS A 43 -2.62 1.05 31.15
C CYS A 43 -4.03 1.17 31.77
N LEU A 44 -4.93 0.23 31.47
CA LEU A 44 -6.30 0.27 31.99
C LEU A 44 -6.34 -0.14 33.47
N ILE A 45 -7.12 0.60 34.26
CA ILE A 45 -7.33 0.32 35.69
C ILE A 45 -8.35 -0.80 35.80
N LYS A 46 -7.93 -1.91 36.42
CA LYS A 46 -8.78 -3.08 36.69
C LYS A 46 -10.03 -2.65 37.49
N ASP A 47 -11.14 -3.34 37.27
CA ASP A 47 -12.45 -3.12 37.93
C ASP A 47 -13.22 -1.84 37.56
N LYS A 48 -12.75 -1.07 36.56
CA LYS A 48 -13.47 0.12 36.06
C LYS A 48 -14.05 0.00 34.66
N PHE A 49 -13.70 -1.07 33.94
CA PHE A 49 -14.16 -1.32 32.59
C PHE A 49 -14.55 -2.78 32.38
N LYS A 50 -15.32 -3.02 31.34
CA LYS A 50 -15.60 -4.33 30.76
C LYS A 50 -15.20 -4.28 29.29
N LEU A 51 -14.18 -5.07 28.91
CA LEU A 51 -13.78 -5.21 27.51
C LEU A 51 -14.84 -6.07 26.79
N ILE A 52 -15.51 -5.47 25.80
CA ILE A 52 -16.52 -6.17 25.01
C ILE A 52 -15.89 -6.94 23.85
N GLY A 53 -14.85 -6.36 23.24
CA GLY A 53 -14.18 -6.97 22.11
C GLY A 53 -13.10 -6.08 21.51
N PHE A 54 -12.46 -6.60 20.46
CA PHE A 54 -11.55 -5.86 19.61
C PHE A 54 -12.19 -5.53 18.28
N ILE A 55 -11.73 -4.46 17.65
CA ILE A 55 -12.12 -4.07 16.30
C ILE A 55 -10.91 -4.18 15.38
N ASP A 56 -11.08 -4.81 14.23
CA ASP A 56 -10.09 -4.85 13.17
C ASP A 56 -10.80 -4.79 11.80
N ASN A 57 -10.15 -4.15 10.83
CA ASN A 57 -10.69 -4.04 9.47
C ASN A 57 -10.37 -5.29 8.64
N ASP A 58 -9.41 -6.10 9.06
CA ASP A 58 -9.00 -7.32 8.37
C ASP A 58 -10.10 -8.41 8.46
N PRO A 59 -10.75 -8.78 7.33
CA PRO A 59 -11.80 -9.78 7.32
C PRO A 59 -11.32 -11.16 7.78
N GLU A 60 -10.02 -11.47 7.66
CA GLU A 60 -9.47 -12.74 8.13
C GLU A 60 -9.40 -12.83 9.65
N LYS A 61 -9.45 -11.69 10.35
CA LYS A 61 -9.44 -11.62 11.82
C LYS A 61 -10.85 -11.50 12.39
N VAL A 62 -11.77 -10.87 11.66
CA VAL A 62 -13.16 -10.72 12.10
C VAL A 62 -13.80 -12.10 12.36
N GLY A 63 -14.43 -12.27 13.52
CA GLY A 63 -15.03 -13.54 13.95
C GLY A 63 -14.07 -14.51 14.65
N LYS A 64 -12.77 -14.19 14.71
CA LYS A 64 -11.80 -14.89 15.57
C LYS A 64 -11.71 -14.21 16.94
N ASN A 65 -11.08 -14.89 17.89
CA ASN A 65 -10.75 -14.31 19.19
C ASN A 65 -9.33 -13.74 19.17
N PHE A 66 -9.15 -12.57 19.77
CA PHE A 66 -7.84 -12.04 20.12
C PHE A 66 -7.72 -12.10 21.64
N PHE A 67 -6.76 -12.89 22.11
CA PHE A 67 -6.83 -13.52 23.43
C PHE A 67 -8.14 -14.32 23.54
N GLU A 68 -9.08 -13.91 24.38
CA GLU A 68 -10.35 -14.59 24.56
C GLU A 68 -11.55 -13.66 24.30
N SER A 69 -11.27 -12.45 23.81
CA SER A 69 -12.30 -11.49 23.42
C SER A 69 -12.57 -11.57 21.91
N PRO A 70 -13.82 -11.40 21.46
CA PRO A 70 -14.17 -11.47 20.05
C PRO A 70 -13.58 -10.29 19.26
N VAL A 71 -13.13 -10.55 18.04
CA VAL A 71 -12.78 -9.52 17.06
C VAL A 71 -13.97 -9.29 16.12
N CYS A 72 -14.40 -8.03 15.98
CA CYS A 72 -15.54 -7.63 15.17
C CYS A 72 -15.18 -6.51 14.18
N SER A 73 -15.99 -6.35 13.14
CA SER A 73 -15.92 -5.16 12.28
C SER A 73 -16.65 -4.00 12.95
N ILE A 74 -16.19 -2.77 12.71
CA ILE A 74 -16.79 -1.57 13.31
C ILE A 74 -18.29 -1.44 12.99
N ASP A 75 -18.72 -1.87 11.80
CA ASP A 75 -20.12 -1.76 11.35
C ASP A 75 -21.09 -2.66 12.15
N ARG A 76 -20.57 -3.63 12.91
CA ARG A 76 -21.36 -4.53 13.77
C ARG A 76 -21.39 -4.08 15.22
N VAL A 77 -20.74 -2.96 15.53
CA VAL A 77 -20.61 -2.45 16.90
C VAL A 77 -21.64 -1.35 17.14
N ASN A 78 -22.70 -1.69 17.88
CA ASN A 78 -23.84 -0.78 18.04
C ASN A 78 -23.84 0.00 19.36
N GLN A 79 -23.23 -0.50 20.43
CA GLN A 79 -23.23 0.16 21.75
C GLN A 79 -21.90 0.01 22.47
N TYR A 80 -21.31 1.13 22.85
CA TYR A 80 -20.14 1.22 23.72
C TYR A 80 -20.13 2.55 24.49
N ASP A 81 -19.49 2.53 25.65
CA ASP A 81 -19.23 3.74 26.43
C ASP A 81 -17.97 4.44 25.88
N TYR A 82 -16.91 3.67 25.56
CA TYR A 82 -15.70 4.19 24.92
C TYR A 82 -15.12 3.24 23.86
N LEU A 83 -14.43 3.83 22.88
CA LEU A 83 -13.68 3.13 21.84
C LEU A 83 -12.24 3.62 21.85
N ILE A 84 -11.29 2.74 22.19
CA ILE A 84 -9.87 3.08 22.25
C ILE A 84 -9.19 2.64 20.97
N VAL A 85 -8.64 3.58 20.20
CA VAL A 85 -7.84 3.30 19.00
C VAL A 85 -6.39 3.08 19.42
N ALA A 86 -5.94 1.82 19.40
CA ALA A 86 -4.60 1.40 19.78
C ALA A 86 -3.59 1.40 18.60
N VAL A 87 -3.96 2.03 17.49
CA VAL A 87 -3.12 2.12 16.28
C VAL A 87 -2.40 3.47 16.27
N VAL A 88 -1.08 3.48 16.13
CA VAL A 88 -0.27 4.71 16.11
C VAL A 88 -0.60 5.57 14.89
N ASN A 89 -0.68 4.96 13.70
CA ASN A 89 -1.08 5.63 12.46
C ASN A 89 -2.61 5.53 12.26
N TYR A 90 -3.38 6.27 13.07
CA TYR A 90 -4.84 6.16 13.12
C TYR A 90 -5.59 7.02 12.10
N ASN A 91 -4.93 7.76 11.21
CA ASN A 91 -5.59 8.72 10.30
C ASN A 91 -6.69 8.08 9.42
N ALA A 92 -6.45 6.89 8.87
CA ALA A 92 -7.46 6.17 8.08
C ALA A 92 -8.66 5.74 8.95
N ILE A 93 -8.40 5.32 10.20
CA ILE A 93 -9.44 4.95 11.17
C ILE A 93 -10.25 6.18 11.56
N LYS A 94 -9.62 7.35 11.72
CA LYS A 94 -10.29 8.62 12.01
C LYS A 94 -11.31 8.97 10.92
N VAL A 95 -10.92 8.87 9.64
CA VAL A 95 -11.85 9.11 8.52
C VAL A 95 -12.98 8.08 8.50
N GLN A 96 -12.69 6.81 8.82
CA GLN A 96 -13.72 5.76 8.90
C GLN A 96 -14.72 6.04 10.01
N LEU A 97 -14.25 6.45 11.19
CA LEU A 97 -15.09 6.83 12.34
C LEU A 97 -15.96 8.05 12.05
N GLU A 98 -15.44 9.03 11.31
CA GLU A 98 -16.21 10.20 10.88
C GLU A 98 -17.34 9.82 9.90
N LYS A 99 -17.07 8.91 8.96
CA LYS A 99 -18.07 8.44 7.98
C LYS A 99 -19.25 7.72 8.63
N ILE A 100 -18.99 6.92 9.68
CA ILE A 100 -20.06 6.20 10.40
C ILE A 100 -20.74 7.07 11.47
N GLY A 101 -20.32 8.33 11.63
CA GLY A 101 -20.89 9.25 12.62
C GLY A 101 -20.57 8.88 14.07
N ALA A 102 -19.39 8.31 14.32
CA ALA A 102 -18.97 7.97 15.69
C ALA A 102 -18.84 9.22 16.56
N ASP A 103 -19.35 9.13 17.80
CA ASP A 103 -19.25 10.21 18.78
C ASP A 103 -17.79 10.43 19.21
N ARG A 104 -17.20 11.57 18.78
CA ARG A 104 -15.81 11.93 19.09
C ARG A 104 -15.50 11.95 20.58
N ASN A 105 -16.47 12.22 21.45
CA ASN A 105 -16.23 12.26 22.90
C ASN A 105 -15.99 10.87 23.50
N LYS A 106 -16.47 9.82 22.81
CA LYS A 106 -16.32 8.41 23.19
C LYS A 106 -15.10 7.75 22.58
N VAL A 107 -14.47 8.37 21.58
CA VAL A 107 -13.29 7.82 20.90
C VAL A 107 -12.02 8.34 21.54
N ILE A 108 -11.11 7.45 21.89
CA ILE A 108 -9.81 7.75 22.49
C ILE A 108 -8.73 7.30 21.53
N PHE A 109 -8.03 8.25 20.90
CA PHE A 109 -6.83 7.95 20.12
C PHE A 109 -5.63 7.85 21.06
N TYR A 110 -5.30 6.62 21.47
CA TYR A 110 -4.38 6.39 22.60
C TYR A 110 -2.99 7.00 22.38
N PHE A 111 -2.44 6.90 21.18
CA PHE A 111 -1.12 7.45 20.85
C PHE A 111 -1.18 8.87 20.23
N SER A 112 -2.26 9.61 20.46
CA SER A 112 -2.35 11.03 20.07
C SER A 112 -1.75 11.95 21.13
N ASP A 113 -1.44 13.19 20.76
CA ASP A 113 -0.99 14.22 21.71
C ASP A 113 -2.13 14.65 22.67
N ASP A 114 -3.38 14.23 22.42
CA ASP A 114 -4.58 14.57 23.22
C ASP A 114 -4.81 13.58 24.39
N CYS A 115 -3.76 13.34 25.19
CA CYS A 115 -3.78 12.41 26.33
C CYS A 115 -4.12 13.08 27.69
N ASN A 116 -4.73 14.28 27.67
CA ASN A 116 -5.07 15.06 28.87
C ASN A 116 -6.57 15.03 29.19
N ARG A 117 -7.17 13.84 29.18
CA ARG A 117 -8.60 13.62 29.47
C ARG A 117 -8.80 13.21 30.93
N GLU A 118 -8.96 14.18 31.82
CA GLU A 118 -9.21 13.94 33.25
C GLU A 118 -10.58 13.31 33.53
N ASP A 119 -11.52 13.39 32.58
CA ASP A 119 -12.84 12.76 32.63
C ASP A 119 -12.81 11.22 32.50
N ILE A 120 -11.65 10.65 32.16
CA ILE A 120 -11.47 9.22 31.93
C ILE A 120 -10.81 8.58 33.16
N ASP A 121 -11.64 7.94 33.99
CA ASP A 121 -11.20 7.41 35.29
C ASP A 121 -10.74 5.94 35.26
N PHE A 122 -10.91 5.26 34.11
CA PHE A 122 -10.54 3.85 33.89
C PHE A 122 -9.19 3.67 33.18
N ILE A 123 -8.50 4.76 32.81
CA ILE A 123 -7.14 4.75 32.25
C ILE A 123 -6.17 5.35 33.26
N ASN A 124 -5.02 4.72 33.48
CA ASN A 124 -3.96 5.29 34.30
C ASN A 124 -3.30 6.46 33.57
N LEU A 125 -3.71 7.69 33.89
CA LEU A 125 -3.22 8.91 33.23
C LEU A 125 -1.68 9.07 33.23
N LYS A 126 -1.00 8.62 34.30
CA LYS A 126 0.47 8.71 34.37
C LYS A 126 1.12 7.72 33.39
N GLN A 127 0.63 6.49 33.35
CA GLN A 127 1.13 5.47 32.42
C GLN A 127 0.82 5.85 30.98
N TRP A 128 -0.41 6.34 30.71
CA TRP A 128 -0.82 6.76 29.38
C TRP A 128 0.09 7.88 28.84
N LYS A 129 0.38 8.91 29.64
CA LYS A 129 1.31 9.98 29.26
C LYS A 129 2.71 9.44 28.97
N LEU A 130 3.20 8.49 29.78
CA LEU A 130 4.50 7.86 29.57
C LEU A 130 4.52 7.10 28.24
N ASP A 131 3.51 6.28 27.96
CA ASP A 131 3.42 5.50 26.72
C ASP A 131 3.42 6.40 25.47
N VAL A 132 2.63 7.49 25.51
CA VAL A 132 2.58 8.49 24.43
C VAL A 132 3.95 9.16 24.21
N LEU A 133 4.62 9.57 25.29
CA LEU A 133 5.94 10.21 25.21
C LEU A 133 7.01 9.23 24.72
N THR A 134 7.01 8.00 25.20
CA THR A 134 7.94 6.95 24.78
C THR A 134 7.77 6.63 23.29
N GLU A 135 6.54 6.46 22.82
CA GLU A 135 6.24 6.21 21.40
C GLU A 135 6.67 7.40 20.53
N ARG A 136 6.37 8.63 20.97
CA ARG A 136 6.80 9.85 20.27
C ARG A 136 8.32 9.95 20.18
N PHE A 137 9.03 9.74 21.28
CA PHE A 137 10.48 9.78 21.31
C PHE A 137 11.08 8.73 20.36
N ALA A 138 10.62 7.48 20.45
CA ALA A 138 11.05 6.40 19.57
C ALA A 138 10.81 6.73 18.09
N ARG A 139 9.62 7.27 17.76
CA ARG A 139 9.28 7.67 16.39
C ARG A 139 10.17 8.79 15.87
N THR A 140 10.36 9.85 16.65
CA THR A 140 11.21 10.98 16.28
C THR A 140 12.67 10.55 16.09
N GLN A 141 13.22 9.78 17.03
CA GLN A 141 14.58 9.25 16.91
C GLN A 141 14.75 8.40 15.63
N ASN A 142 13.77 7.55 15.33
CA ASN A 142 13.78 6.70 14.15
C ASN A 142 13.73 7.50 12.84
N ILE A 143 12.88 8.53 12.76
CA ILE A 143 12.80 9.43 11.60
C ILE A 143 14.12 10.18 11.41
N LEU A 144 14.67 10.77 12.48
CA LEU A 144 15.92 11.51 12.41
C LEU A 144 17.08 10.63 11.91
N LEU A 145 17.20 9.40 12.43
CA LEU A 145 18.24 8.47 12.01
C LEU A 145 18.13 8.13 10.52
N LYS A 146 16.90 7.87 10.03
CA LYS A 146 16.64 7.61 8.61
C LYS A 146 17.03 8.80 7.72
N ARG A 147 16.65 10.01 8.13
CA ARG A 147 17.00 11.26 7.41
C ARG A 147 18.51 11.47 7.37
N LEU A 148 19.21 11.32 8.50
CA LEU A 148 20.66 11.46 8.57
C LEU A 148 21.39 10.44 7.68
N ASN A 149 20.96 9.18 7.69
CA ASN A 149 21.58 8.14 6.86
C ASN A 149 21.38 8.39 5.36
N ASN A 150 20.27 8.99 4.96
CA ASN A 150 19.96 9.27 3.56
C ASN A 150 20.53 10.60 3.05
N LEU A 151 20.88 11.51 3.97
CA LEU A 151 21.30 12.88 3.68
C LEU A 151 22.44 12.97 2.64
N PRO A 152 23.50 12.14 2.66
CA PRO A 152 24.56 12.21 1.65
C PRO A 152 24.05 12.02 0.21
N TYR A 153 23.05 11.15 0.01
CA TYR A 153 22.49 10.86 -1.31
C TYR A 153 21.57 11.97 -1.80
N GLU A 154 20.77 12.56 -0.89
CA GLU A 154 19.87 13.68 -1.22
C GLU A 154 20.64 14.96 -1.53
N ILE A 155 21.70 15.27 -0.77
CA ILE A 155 22.55 16.44 -1.02
C ILE A 155 23.29 16.29 -2.34
N GLN A 156 23.89 15.13 -2.61
CA GLN A 156 24.65 14.93 -3.84
C GLN A 156 23.78 15.08 -5.08
N ASP A 157 22.51 14.69 -5.04
CA ASP A 157 21.62 14.85 -6.20
C ASP A 157 21.49 16.32 -6.64
N ASN A 158 21.66 17.25 -5.70
CA ASN A 158 21.60 18.70 -5.91
C ASN A 158 22.96 19.32 -6.23
N ILE A 159 24.07 18.57 -6.15
CA ILE A 159 25.43 19.04 -6.40
C ILE A 159 26.00 18.27 -7.59
N ASN A 160 26.46 18.97 -8.62
CA ASN A 160 27.01 18.36 -9.85
C ASN A 160 28.35 17.60 -9.65
N GLU A 161 28.81 17.40 -8.41
CA GLU A 161 30.03 16.69 -8.08
C GLU A 161 29.72 15.23 -7.70
N ILE A 162 30.29 14.28 -8.45
CA ILE A 162 29.94 12.86 -8.34
C ILE A 162 30.86 12.18 -7.32
N CYS A 163 30.31 11.76 -6.17
CA CYS A 163 31.00 10.85 -5.25
C CYS A 163 30.24 9.52 -5.03
N LEU A 164 28.90 9.50 -4.99
CA LEU A 164 28.11 8.26 -4.84
C LEU A 164 27.50 7.83 -6.17
N LYS A 165 27.51 6.50 -6.37
CA LYS A 165 26.94 5.81 -7.53
C LYS A 165 25.41 5.80 -7.45
N LYS A 166 24.74 6.24 -8.52
CA LYS A 166 23.28 6.15 -8.67
C LYS A 166 22.89 5.84 -10.13
N PRO A 167 21.72 5.24 -10.37
CA PRO A 167 21.18 5.09 -11.72
C PRO A 167 20.86 6.44 -12.37
N LEU A 168 20.91 6.49 -13.70
CA LEU A 168 20.52 7.65 -14.49
C LEU A 168 19.04 7.55 -14.86
N PHE A 169 18.29 8.65 -14.71
CA PHE A 169 16.86 8.70 -15.01
C PHE A 169 16.56 9.68 -16.15
N ARG A 170 15.71 9.26 -17.09
CA ARG A 170 15.13 10.11 -18.14
C ARG A 170 13.83 10.75 -17.67
N ALA A 171 13.46 11.86 -18.30
CA ALA A 171 12.26 12.60 -17.96
C ALA A 171 10.97 11.80 -18.28
N THR A 172 9.89 12.12 -17.57
CA THR A 172 8.58 11.47 -17.75
C THR A 172 8.02 11.75 -19.15
N GLU A 173 8.22 12.95 -19.66
CA GLU A 173 7.80 13.39 -20.99
C GLU A 173 8.47 12.58 -22.08
N GLU A 174 9.73 12.19 -21.89
CA GLU A 174 10.45 11.33 -22.83
C GLU A 174 9.91 9.90 -22.85
N ALA A 175 9.58 9.34 -21.67
CA ALA A 175 8.91 8.05 -21.57
C ALA A 175 7.58 8.07 -22.33
N ILE A 176 6.74 9.08 -22.08
CA ILE A 176 5.43 9.22 -22.72
C ILE A 176 5.58 9.36 -24.23
N LYS A 177 6.53 10.18 -24.69
CA LYS A 177 6.84 10.31 -26.11
C LYS A 177 7.26 8.97 -26.72
N GLY A 178 8.11 8.21 -26.04
CA GLY A 178 8.55 6.88 -26.47
C GLY A 178 7.40 5.88 -26.58
N ILE A 179 6.46 5.90 -25.64
CA ILE A 179 5.27 5.03 -25.65
C ILE A 179 4.33 5.41 -26.81
N CYS A 180 4.02 6.71 -26.94
CA CYS A 180 2.98 7.19 -27.84
C CYS A 180 3.41 7.27 -29.30
N HIS A 181 4.66 7.70 -29.57
CA HIS A 181 5.13 7.98 -30.93
C HIS A 181 6.12 6.94 -31.47
N GLU A 182 6.88 6.30 -30.60
CA GLU A 182 7.89 5.30 -30.98
C GLU A 182 7.43 3.87 -30.71
N HIS A 183 6.19 3.70 -30.23
CA HIS A 183 5.58 2.41 -29.89
C HIS A 183 6.40 1.56 -28.91
N LYS A 184 7.21 2.21 -28.07
CA LYS A 184 8.01 1.51 -27.05
C LYS A 184 7.12 0.90 -25.99
N SER A 185 7.57 -0.22 -25.45
CA SER A 185 6.97 -0.86 -24.29
C SER A 185 7.63 -0.39 -23.00
N MET A 186 6.93 -0.49 -21.87
CA MET A 186 7.49 -0.14 -20.56
C MET A 186 7.18 -1.17 -19.50
N ILE A 187 8.19 -1.58 -18.75
CA ILE A 187 8.07 -2.43 -17.56
C ILE A 187 8.72 -1.72 -16.38
N ARG A 188 8.06 -1.78 -15.22
CA ARG A 188 8.47 -1.03 -14.02
C ARG A 188 8.87 -1.96 -12.88
N PHE A 189 9.81 -1.51 -12.07
CA PHE A 189 10.28 -2.20 -10.86
C PHE A 189 10.14 -1.28 -9.65
N GLY A 190 9.31 -1.70 -8.70
CA GLY A 190 9.20 -1.10 -7.38
C GLY A 190 10.03 -1.84 -6.34
N ASP A 191 9.88 -1.40 -5.09
CA ASP A 191 10.38 -2.08 -3.90
C ASP A 191 9.98 -3.56 -3.85
N GLY A 192 8.72 -3.87 -4.17
CA GLY A 192 8.22 -5.25 -4.14
C GLY A 192 8.94 -6.20 -5.11
N GLU A 193 9.30 -5.74 -6.31
CA GLU A 193 10.07 -6.58 -7.24
C GLU A 193 11.51 -6.78 -6.77
N PHE A 194 12.17 -5.75 -6.24
CA PHE A 194 13.51 -5.89 -5.66
C PHE A 194 13.53 -6.78 -4.43
N ASP A 195 12.49 -6.73 -3.59
CA ASP A 195 12.33 -7.60 -2.43
C ASP A 195 12.29 -9.08 -2.86
N ILE A 196 11.51 -9.42 -3.89
CA ILE A 196 11.47 -10.79 -4.46
C ILE A 196 12.83 -11.21 -4.99
N ILE A 197 13.50 -10.36 -5.78
CA ILE A 197 14.83 -10.66 -6.33
C ILE A 197 15.84 -10.92 -5.20
N SER A 198 15.77 -10.14 -4.11
CA SER A 198 16.68 -10.26 -2.96
C SER A 198 16.42 -11.51 -2.11
N LYS A 199 15.24 -12.13 -2.25
CA LYS A 199 14.72 -13.23 -1.41
C LYS A 199 14.62 -12.92 0.09
N LYS A 200 14.78 -11.65 0.50
CA LYS A 200 14.76 -11.26 1.92
C LYS A 200 13.35 -10.93 2.42
N LYS A 201 12.48 -10.46 1.54
CA LYS A 201 11.11 -10.05 1.82
C LYS A 201 10.21 -10.43 0.65
N HIS A 202 8.91 -10.50 0.89
CA HIS A 202 7.92 -10.74 -0.16
C HIS A 202 6.79 -9.70 -0.09
N PRO A 203 6.29 -9.22 -1.24
CA PRO A 203 5.10 -8.40 -1.29
C PRO A 203 3.87 -9.13 -0.72
N VAL A 204 2.94 -8.40 -0.12
CA VAL A 204 1.71 -8.93 0.49
C VAL A 204 0.83 -9.73 -0.49
N PHE A 205 1.02 -9.53 -1.79
CA PHE A 205 0.19 -10.09 -2.86
C PHE A 205 0.92 -11.09 -3.76
N GLN A 206 2.20 -11.43 -3.48
CA GLN A 206 2.94 -12.41 -4.27
C GLN A 206 3.96 -13.15 -3.39
N GLU A 207 3.80 -14.46 -3.29
CA GLU A 207 4.77 -15.35 -2.63
C GLU A 207 6.09 -15.41 -3.38
N ASN A 208 7.15 -15.72 -2.63
CA ASN A 208 8.49 -15.93 -3.19
C ASN A 208 8.52 -17.18 -4.06
N ASP A 209 8.96 -17.00 -5.30
CA ASP A 209 9.20 -18.07 -6.26
C ASP A 209 10.54 -17.80 -6.94
N ASP A 210 11.44 -18.79 -6.90
CA ASP A 210 12.79 -18.64 -7.44
C ASP A 210 12.79 -18.39 -8.95
N LYS A 211 11.86 -19.03 -9.69
CA LYS A 211 11.70 -18.82 -11.13
C LYS A 211 11.17 -17.42 -11.42
N LEU A 212 10.30 -16.87 -10.56
CA LEU A 212 9.86 -15.49 -10.67
C LEU A 212 11.03 -14.52 -10.47
N ALA A 213 11.84 -14.72 -9.43
CA ALA A 213 13.01 -13.89 -9.17
C ALA A 213 14.02 -13.91 -10.34
N GLU A 214 14.33 -15.09 -10.87
CA GLU A 214 15.22 -15.24 -12.04
C GLU A 214 14.67 -14.52 -13.28
N LYS A 215 13.37 -14.67 -13.56
CA LYS A 215 12.73 -13.99 -14.68
C LYS A 215 12.70 -12.47 -14.49
N LEU A 216 12.49 -11.97 -13.27
CA LEU A 216 12.54 -10.54 -12.99
C LEU A 216 13.94 -9.96 -13.27
N ILE A 217 15.02 -10.70 -12.92
CA ILE A 217 16.39 -10.32 -13.28
C ILE A 217 16.56 -10.28 -14.80
N GLU A 218 16.07 -11.29 -15.53
CA GLU A 218 16.09 -11.32 -17.02
C GLU A 218 15.45 -10.05 -17.60
N VAL A 219 14.28 -9.66 -17.09
CA VAL A 219 13.57 -8.46 -17.54
C VAL A 219 14.37 -7.19 -17.21
N LEU A 220 14.88 -7.06 -15.98
CA LEU A 220 15.64 -5.89 -15.52
C LEU A 220 16.89 -5.66 -16.38
N HIS A 221 17.58 -6.74 -16.75
CA HIS A 221 18.80 -6.73 -17.56
C HIS A 221 18.57 -6.67 -19.07
N SER A 222 17.32 -6.57 -19.53
CA SER A 222 17.03 -6.38 -20.95
C SER A 222 17.77 -5.15 -21.50
N LYS A 223 18.46 -5.33 -22.64
CA LYS A 223 19.20 -4.28 -23.35
C LYS A 223 18.48 -3.80 -24.62
N ASP A 224 17.25 -4.26 -24.81
CA ASP A 224 16.45 -3.87 -25.97
C ASP A 224 16.02 -2.41 -25.87
N LYS A 225 16.31 -1.63 -26.92
CA LYS A 225 16.02 -0.19 -26.99
C LYS A 225 14.53 0.13 -27.09
N ASN A 226 13.71 -0.84 -27.53
CA ASN A 226 12.27 -0.69 -27.63
C ASN A 226 11.53 -1.09 -26.35
N LEU A 227 12.25 -1.59 -25.34
CA LEU A 227 11.73 -1.86 -24.01
C LEU A 227 12.35 -0.91 -22.98
N MET A 228 11.54 0.03 -22.52
CA MET A 228 11.89 0.94 -21.44
C MET A 228 11.78 0.22 -20.09
N ILE A 229 12.85 0.27 -19.32
CA ILE A 229 12.86 -0.24 -17.95
C ILE A 229 12.77 0.95 -17.00
N ALA A 230 11.71 0.99 -16.20
CA ALA A 230 11.55 1.98 -15.13
C ALA A 230 11.85 1.35 -13.78
N ILE A 231 12.51 2.10 -12.89
CA ILE A 231 12.76 1.69 -11.51
C ILE A 231 12.28 2.80 -10.57
N ALA A 232 11.94 2.48 -9.33
CA ALA A 232 11.56 3.49 -8.34
C ALA A 232 12.71 4.48 -8.13
N ASN A 233 12.50 5.76 -8.43
CA ASN A 233 13.52 6.80 -8.29
C ASN A 233 13.72 7.22 -6.83
N ASN A 234 14.37 6.34 -6.08
CA ASN A 234 14.61 6.45 -4.64
C ASN A 234 16.08 6.81 -4.30
N TYR A 235 16.90 7.13 -5.31
CA TYR A 235 18.37 7.14 -5.17
C TYR A 235 18.96 8.52 -4.85
N GLY A 236 18.21 9.60 -5.10
CA GLY A 236 18.66 10.99 -4.95
C GLY A 236 17.70 11.82 -4.10
N SER A 237 17.42 13.05 -4.56
CA SER A 237 16.57 14.02 -3.87
C SER A 237 15.13 13.51 -3.74
N LEU A 238 14.57 13.67 -2.54
CA LEU A 238 13.18 13.31 -2.22
C LEU A 238 12.32 14.56 -1.99
N GLU A 239 12.81 15.74 -2.34
CA GLU A 239 12.18 17.03 -2.01
C GLU A 239 10.75 17.15 -2.56
N GLN A 240 10.52 16.63 -3.76
CA GLN A 240 9.20 16.62 -4.41
C GLN A 240 8.14 15.81 -3.65
N TYR A 241 8.55 14.87 -2.80
CA TYR A 241 7.64 13.97 -2.08
C TYR A 241 7.23 14.51 -0.72
N THR A 242 6.03 14.14 -0.27
CA THR A 242 5.56 14.41 1.10
C THR A 242 6.48 13.77 2.13
N ASP A 243 6.51 14.31 3.35
CA ASP A 243 7.37 13.78 4.42
C ASP A 243 7.10 12.30 4.71
N GLU A 244 5.83 11.88 4.71
CA GLU A 244 5.44 10.47 4.89
C GLU A 244 6.14 9.57 3.86
N ILE A 245 6.12 9.99 2.59
CA ILE A 245 6.62 9.19 1.47
C ILE A 245 8.14 9.23 1.42
N ALA A 246 8.75 10.40 1.62
CA ALA A 246 10.19 10.55 1.71
C ALA A 246 10.76 9.72 2.87
N ASP A 247 10.15 9.77 4.06
CA ASP A 247 10.59 8.97 5.21
C ASP A 247 10.36 7.47 5.01
N GLY A 248 9.32 7.07 4.26
CA GLY A 248 9.12 5.70 3.80
C GLY A 248 10.24 5.22 2.86
N ILE A 249 10.63 6.04 1.88
CA ILE A 249 11.74 5.74 0.97
C ILE A 249 13.05 5.63 1.74
N ARG A 250 13.34 6.57 2.66
CA ARG A 250 14.54 6.53 3.53
C ARG A 250 14.57 5.28 4.41
N ALA A 251 13.40 4.82 4.88
CA ALA A 251 13.30 3.59 5.66
C ALA A 251 13.62 2.33 4.84
N TYR A 252 13.28 2.33 3.55
CA TYR A 252 13.55 1.23 2.64
C TYR A 252 15.00 1.23 2.13
N MET A 253 15.54 2.40 1.74
CA MET A 253 16.86 2.56 1.12
C MET A 253 18.02 2.53 2.12
N THR A 254 18.12 1.46 2.92
CA THR A 254 19.26 1.22 3.82
C THR A 254 20.55 0.97 3.03
N ASP A 255 21.71 1.05 3.71
CA ASP A 255 23.00 0.74 3.09
C ASP A 255 23.05 -0.67 2.47
N GLU A 256 22.39 -1.64 3.10
CA GLU A 256 22.30 -3.01 2.59
C GLU A 256 21.47 -3.07 1.31
N VAL A 257 20.32 -2.39 1.27
CA VAL A 257 19.46 -2.32 0.07
C VAL A 257 20.18 -1.59 -1.05
N ARG A 258 20.87 -0.49 -0.76
CA ARG A 258 21.67 0.26 -1.75
C ARG A 258 22.80 -0.59 -2.32
N LYS A 259 23.54 -1.32 -1.48
CA LYS A 259 24.59 -2.27 -1.93
C LYS A 259 24.00 -3.35 -2.82
N PHE A 260 22.85 -3.89 -2.44
CA PHE A 260 22.15 -4.91 -3.23
C PHE A 260 21.70 -4.34 -4.59
N HIS A 261 21.02 -3.20 -4.63
CA HIS A 261 20.62 -2.55 -5.88
C HIS A 261 21.83 -2.27 -6.78
N ASN A 262 22.91 -1.73 -6.23
CA ASN A 262 24.15 -1.48 -6.98
C ASN A 262 24.80 -2.76 -7.54
N SER A 263 24.52 -3.94 -6.97
CA SER A 263 25.04 -5.22 -7.46
C SER A 263 24.27 -5.77 -8.66
N ILE A 264 23.02 -5.35 -8.85
CA ILE A 264 22.14 -5.86 -9.92
C ILE A 264 21.79 -4.80 -10.97
N LEU A 265 21.90 -3.51 -10.65
CA LEU A 265 21.60 -2.45 -11.60
C LEU A 265 22.82 -2.14 -12.48
N ASP A 266 22.57 -2.03 -13.78
CA ASP A 266 23.55 -1.48 -14.72
C ASP A 266 23.52 0.05 -14.63
N LEU A 267 24.52 0.65 -13.99
CA LEU A 267 24.62 2.10 -13.81
C LEU A 267 25.05 2.86 -15.08
N THR A 268 25.42 2.14 -16.15
CA THR A 268 25.73 2.75 -17.46
C THR A 268 24.48 2.90 -18.34
N LYS A 269 23.38 2.27 -17.93
CA LYS A 269 22.09 2.31 -18.61
C LYS A 269 21.21 3.45 -18.07
N GLU A 270 20.41 4.02 -18.97
CA GLU A 270 19.34 4.96 -18.63
C GLU A 270 18.06 4.22 -18.23
N TYR A 271 17.46 4.62 -17.12
CA TYR A 271 16.17 4.13 -16.62
C TYR A 271 15.11 5.23 -16.69
N TYR A 272 13.86 4.84 -16.50
CA TYR A 272 12.74 5.76 -16.30
C TYR A 272 12.23 5.68 -14.85
N ASP A 273 11.45 6.67 -14.43
CA ASP A 273 10.89 6.67 -13.08
C ASP A 273 9.62 5.82 -13.01
N ALA A 274 9.65 4.75 -12.21
CA ALA A 274 8.48 3.91 -11.99
C ALA A 274 7.32 4.66 -11.32
N TYR A 275 7.58 5.77 -10.63
CA TYR A 275 6.58 6.60 -9.97
C TYR A 275 5.88 7.60 -10.89
N MET A 276 6.21 7.66 -12.19
CA MET A 276 5.44 8.47 -13.16
C MET A 276 3.93 8.13 -13.17
N PHE A 277 3.58 6.89 -12.78
CA PHE A 277 2.20 6.41 -12.63
C PHE A 277 1.57 6.67 -11.25
N LYS A 278 2.24 7.40 -10.34
CA LYS A 278 1.71 7.83 -9.03
C LYS A 278 1.50 9.35 -9.02
N CYS A 279 0.51 9.84 -9.76
CA CYS A 279 0.34 11.26 -10.08
C CYS A 279 -0.01 12.21 -8.91
N TYR A 280 -0.47 11.70 -7.76
CA TYR A 280 -1.06 12.47 -6.67
C TYR A 280 -0.43 12.20 -5.31
N TYR A 281 -0.60 11.03 -4.71
CA TYR A 281 -0.36 10.84 -3.27
C TYR A 281 1.11 11.10 -2.87
N PRO A 282 2.13 10.65 -3.63
CA PRO A 282 3.53 10.90 -3.29
C PRO A 282 3.92 12.36 -3.21
N TYR A 283 3.36 13.22 -4.06
CA TYR A 283 3.89 14.57 -4.31
C TYR A 283 3.41 15.59 -3.29
N LYS A 284 4.26 16.57 -2.92
CA LYS A 284 3.86 17.74 -2.12
C LYS A 284 2.97 18.68 -2.92
N ASP A 285 3.38 18.97 -4.15
CA ASP A 285 2.61 19.77 -5.08
C ASP A 285 1.36 18.98 -5.50
N LYS A 286 0.20 19.35 -4.96
CA LYS A 286 -1.09 18.76 -5.37
C LYS A 286 -1.73 19.54 -6.53
N GLU A 287 -1.32 20.78 -6.77
CA GLU A 287 -1.93 21.68 -7.75
C GLU A 287 -1.70 21.20 -9.19
N ASN A 288 -0.51 20.68 -9.51
CA ASN A 288 -0.23 20.16 -10.86
C ASN A 288 -0.60 18.67 -11.05
N THR A 289 -1.42 18.10 -10.16
CA THR A 289 -1.84 16.70 -10.29
C THR A 289 -2.63 16.46 -11.57
N ASP A 290 -3.50 17.41 -11.96
CA ASP A 290 -4.30 17.30 -13.17
C ASP A 290 -3.42 17.25 -14.42
N LYS A 291 -2.34 18.03 -14.47
CA LYS A 291 -1.35 18.02 -15.55
C LYS A 291 -0.63 16.67 -15.63
N ARG A 292 -0.20 16.12 -14.48
CA ARG A 292 0.41 14.78 -14.42
C ARG A 292 -0.56 13.70 -14.91
N VAL A 293 -1.80 13.72 -14.44
CA VAL A 293 -2.85 12.78 -14.89
C VAL A 293 -3.09 12.90 -16.39
N LYS A 294 -3.28 14.11 -16.93
CA LYS A 294 -3.48 14.35 -18.37
C LYS A 294 -2.32 13.83 -19.20
N LEU A 295 -1.08 14.07 -18.75
CA LEU A 295 0.12 13.57 -19.40
C LEU A 295 0.13 12.04 -19.48
N ILE A 296 -0.17 11.36 -18.38
CA ILE A 296 -0.23 9.89 -18.36
C ILE A 296 -1.40 9.36 -19.21
N LYS A 297 -2.59 10.00 -19.15
CA LYS A 297 -3.76 9.61 -19.94
C LYS A 297 -3.54 9.66 -21.45
N SER A 298 -2.56 10.45 -21.91
CA SER A 298 -2.18 10.48 -23.33
C SER A 298 -1.70 9.13 -23.86
N ILE A 299 -1.22 8.22 -23.01
CA ILE A 299 -0.75 6.87 -23.39
C ILE A 299 -1.86 6.07 -24.11
N TRP A 300 -3.11 6.23 -23.68
CA TRP A 300 -4.27 5.48 -24.18
C TRP A 300 -5.30 6.35 -24.90
N GLU A 301 -4.96 7.60 -25.21
CA GLU A 301 -5.84 8.52 -25.94
C GLU A 301 -6.27 7.96 -27.30
N ASN A 302 -7.58 7.76 -27.47
CA ASN A 302 -8.21 7.21 -28.67
C ASN A 302 -7.60 5.87 -29.14
N ARG A 303 -7.18 5.02 -28.20
CA ARG A 303 -6.64 3.68 -28.47
C ARG A 303 -7.58 2.57 -28.00
N ASP A 304 -7.52 1.43 -28.68
CA ASP A 304 -8.10 0.19 -28.18
C ASP A 304 -7.13 -0.44 -27.17
N ILE A 305 -7.60 -0.62 -25.93
CA ILE A 305 -6.77 -1.11 -24.84
C ILE A 305 -7.27 -2.46 -24.32
N VAL A 306 -6.33 -3.31 -23.91
CA VAL A 306 -6.61 -4.52 -23.14
C VAL A 306 -5.89 -4.43 -21.79
N VAL A 307 -6.65 -4.41 -20.71
CA VAL A 307 -6.12 -4.36 -19.34
C VAL A 307 -5.96 -5.78 -18.81
N ILE A 308 -4.75 -6.17 -18.43
CA ILE A 308 -4.47 -7.42 -17.73
C ILE A 308 -4.23 -7.10 -16.25
N GLU A 309 -5.17 -7.50 -15.40
CA GLU A 309 -5.21 -7.09 -14.00
C GLU A 309 -5.79 -8.16 -13.07
N GLY A 310 -5.63 -7.96 -11.76
CA GLY A 310 -6.33 -8.77 -10.77
C GLY A 310 -7.84 -8.53 -10.81
N ALA A 311 -8.64 -9.56 -10.54
CA ALA A 311 -10.12 -9.47 -10.53
C ALA A 311 -10.70 -8.42 -9.58
N TYR A 312 -9.96 -8.06 -8.53
CA TYR A 312 -10.35 -7.00 -7.59
C TYR A 312 -9.57 -5.69 -7.78
N THR A 313 -8.62 -5.62 -8.73
CA THR A 313 -7.91 -4.37 -9.06
C THR A 313 -8.87 -3.37 -9.72
N ARG A 314 -9.64 -3.83 -10.72
CA ARG A 314 -10.74 -3.08 -11.36
C ARG A 314 -10.33 -1.67 -11.81
N THR A 315 -9.14 -1.57 -12.42
CA THR A 315 -8.51 -0.34 -12.89
C THR A 315 -9.45 0.45 -13.80
N GLY A 316 -9.74 1.69 -13.46
CA GLY A 316 -10.63 2.59 -14.20
C GLY A 316 -12.13 2.31 -14.01
N TYR A 317 -12.54 1.27 -13.28
CA TYR A 317 -13.97 1.04 -12.99
C TYR A 317 -14.48 2.06 -11.98
N GLY A 318 -15.67 2.61 -12.18
CA GLY A 318 -16.26 3.63 -11.29
C GLY A 318 -15.60 5.01 -11.36
N ASN A 319 -14.64 5.20 -12.26
CA ASN A 319 -14.00 6.50 -12.52
C ASN A 319 -13.72 6.75 -14.00
N ASP A 320 -13.12 7.90 -14.31
CA ASP A 320 -12.89 8.42 -15.65
C ASP A 320 -11.43 8.27 -16.12
N LEU A 321 -10.62 7.41 -15.49
CA LEU A 321 -9.20 7.21 -15.84
C LEU A 321 -9.02 6.82 -17.32
N PHE A 322 -9.89 5.95 -17.82
CA PHE A 322 -9.85 5.43 -19.19
C PHE A 322 -10.94 6.02 -20.11
N ASN A 323 -11.59 7.13 -19.73
CA ASN A 323 -12.68 7.70 -20.53
C ASN A 323 -12.26 8.19 -21.94
N ASN A 324 -10.97 8.39 -22.14
CA ASN A 324 -10.37 8.83 -23.40
C ASN A 324 -9.82 7.64 -24.23
N ALA A 325 -9.95 6.40 -23.75
CA ALA A 325 -9.69 5.22 -24.56
C ALA A 325 -10.86 4.97 -25.53
N ARG A 326 -10.56 4.40 -26.71
CA ARG A 326 -11.58 4.11 -27.74
C ARG A 326 -12.43 2.91 -27.35
N ASN A 327 -11.78 1.81 -26.96
CA ASN A 327 -12.43 0.61 -26.46
C ASN A 327 -11.58 0.01 -25.33
N ILE A 328 -12.25 -0.60 -24.36
CA ILE A 328 -11.62 -1.24 -23.21
C ILE A 328 -12.01 -2.71 -23.19
N LYS A 329 -11.02 -3.59 -23.12
CA LYS A 329 -11.20 -5.01 -22.84
C LYS A 329 -10.32 -5.45 -21.68
N ARG A 330 -10.64 -6.57 -21.04
CA ARG A 330 -9.98 -7.01 -19.80
C ARG A 330 -9.68 -8.50 -19.81
N ILE A 331 -8.53 -8.87 -19.27
CA ILE A 331 -8.21 -10.24 -18.84
C ILE A 331 -8.07 -10.18 -17.33
N LEU A 332 -8.96 -10.86 -16.62
CA LEU A 332 -8.90 -10.91 -15.16
C LEU A 332 -8.07 -12.10 -14.71
N ALA A 333 -7.13 -11.85 -13.83
CA ALA A 333 -6.26 -12.84 -13.20
C ALA A 333 -6.45 -12.82 -11.67
N PRO A 334 -5.82 -13.74 -10.92
CA PRO A 334 -5.87 -13.70 -9.46
C PRO A 334 -5.29 -12.38 -8.93
N THR A 335 -5.97 -11.76 -7.96
CA THR A 335 -5.50 -10.51 -7.33
C THR A 335 -4.22 -10.73 -6.51
N LYS A 336 -4.01 -11.93 -5.99
CA LYS A 336 -2.80 -12.36 -5.27
C LYS A 336 -2.24 -13.63 -5.93
N ASN A 337 -0.92 -13.82 -5.87
CA ASN A 337 -0.21 -14.98 -6.40
C ASN A 337 -0.50 -15.27 -7.89
N ALA A 338 -0.69 -14.22 -8.69
CA ALA A 338 -1.01 -14.34 -10.12
C ALA A 338 0.03 -15.15 -10.91
N PHE A 339 1.29 -15.19 -10.45
CA PHE A 339 2.33 -16.01 -11.07
C PHE A 339 2.02 -17.51 -11.07
N ALA A 340 1.21 -18.00 -10.12
CA ALA A 340 0.80 -19.40 -10.08
C ALA A 340 -0.03 -19.82 -11.31
N LYS A 341 -0.77 -18.87 -11.91
CA LYS A 341 -1.56 -19.06 -13.15
C LYS A 341 -0.88 -18.46 -14.38
N TYR A 342 0.45 -18.28 -14.35
CA TYR A 342 1.19 -17.59 -15.39
C TYR A 342 0.93 -18.13 -16.80
N SER A 343 0.94 -19.46 -16.98
CA SER A 343 0.77 -20.09 -18.30
C SER A 343 -0.61 -19.85 -18.90
N GLU A 344 -1.66 -19.90 -18.07
CA GLU A 344 -3.05 -19.64 -18.49
C GLU A 344 -3.23 -18.18 -18.89
N ILE A 345 -2.68 -17.26 -18.09
CA ILE A 345 -2.74 -15.82 -18.36
C ILE A 345 -1.99 -15.49 -19.65
N LEU A 346 -0.80 -16.05 -19.86
CA LEU A 346 -0.03 -15.87 -21.10
C LEU A 346 -0.80 -16.42 -22.31
N SER A 347 -1.36 -17.62 -22.20
CA SER A 347 -2.15 -18.22 -23.29
C SER A 347 -3.36 -17.37 -23.66
N ALA A 348 -4.08 -16.84 -22.67
CA ALA A 348 -5.19 -15.92 -22.92
C ALA A 348 -4.73 -14.61 -23.58
N ALA A 349 -3.64 -14.02 -23.09
CA ALA A 349 -3.09 -12.77 -23.62
C ALA A 349 -2.56 -12.91 -25.05
N LEU A 350 -2.14 -14.10 -25.46
CA LEU A 350 -1.71 -14.38 -26.84
C LEU A 350 -2.84 -14.33 -27.88
N ASN A 351 -4.10 -14.33 -27.45
CA ASN A 351 -5.25 -14.15 -28.35
C ASN A 351 -5.59 -12.68 -28.60
N ILE A 352 -4.87 -11.74 -27.97
CA ILE A 352 -5.05 -10.31 -28.20
C ILE A 352 -4.51 -9.95 -29.60
N GLU A 353 -5.20 -9.05 -30.30
CA GLU A 353 -4.75 -8.41 -31.54
C GLU A 353 -3.52 -7.52 -31.30
N LYS A 354 -2.50 -7.59 -32.15
CA LYS A 354 -1.17 -6.98 -31.92
C LYS A 354 -1.20 -5.46 -31.89
N GLU A 355 -2.20 -4.86 -32.54
CA GLU A 355 -2.43 -3.43 -32.67
C GLU A 355 -2.95 -2.81 -31.38
N LYS A 356 -3.54 -3.62 -30.48
CA LYS A 356 -4.10 -3.15 -29.21
C LYS A 356 -2.99 -2.90 -28.21
N LEU A 357 -3.15 -1.82 -27.43
CA LEU A 357 -2.25 -1.53 -26.33
C LEU A 357 -2.58 -2.41 -25.13
N ILE A 358 -1.62 -3.18 -24.64
CA ILE A 358 -1.80 -3.97 -23.43
C ILE A 358 -1.34 -3.15 -22.22
N LEU A 359 -2.25 -2.91 -21.28
CA LEU A 359 -1.95 -2.26 -20.00
C LEU A 359 -1.90 -3.31 -18.89
N ILE A 360 -0.83 -3.31 -18.10
CA ILE A 360 -0.62 -4.33 -17.07
C ILE A 360 -0.71 -3.72 -15.67
N ALA A 361 -1.59 -4.30 -14.84
CA ALA A 361 -1.77 -3.98 -13.42
C ALA A 361 -1.80 -5.29 -12.59
N LEU A 362 -0.73 -6.08 -12.68
CA LEU A 362 -0.66 -7.45 -12.14
C LEU A 362 0.62 -7.73 -11.34
N GLY A 363 1.13 -6.75 -10.60
CA GLY A 363 2.30 -6.93 -9.71
C GLY A 363 3.51 -7.53 -10.43
N PRO A 364 4.37 -8.31 -9.73
CA PRO A 364 5.55 -9.01 -10.27
C PRO A 364 5.24 -9.93 -11.44
N ALA A 365 4.14 -10.69 -11.38
CA ALA A 365 3.72 -11.59 -12.46
C ALA A 365 3.51 -10.81 -13.77
N GLY A 366 2.95 -9.60 -13.67
CA GLY A 366 2.78 -8.68 -14.79
C GLY A 366 4.08 -8.26 -15.49
N LYS A 367 5.21 -8.15 -14.77
CA LYS A 367 6.50 -7.74 -15.36
C LYS A 367 7.01 -8.82 -16.29
N VAL A 368 7.01 -10.06 -15.78
CA VAL A 368 7.43 -11.23 -16.54
C VAL A 368 6.50 -11.49 -17.72
N LEU A 369 5.17 -11.41 -17.50
CA LEU A 369 4.17 -11.56 -18.55
C LEU A 369 4.36 -10.50 -19.64
N GLY A 370 4.46 -9.24 -19.23
CA GLY A 370 4.70 -8.11 -20.14
C GLY A 370 5.95 -8.33 -20.97
N TYR A 371 7.05 -8.79 -20.35
CA TYR A 371 8.27 -9.08 -21.09
C TYR A 371 8.12 -10.18 -22.14
N GLN A 372 7.40 -11.27 -21.84
CA GLN A 372 7.17 -12.31 -22.85
C GLN A 372 6.24 -11.82 -23.97
N LEU A 373 5.18 -11.09 -23.65
CA LEU A 373 4.29 -10.48 -24.65
C LEU A 373 5.06 -9.50 -25.54
N TYR A 374 5.92 -8.67 -24.94
CA TYR A 374 6.82 -7.79 -25.65
C TYR A 374 7.71 -8.56 -26.65
N LYS A 375 8.38 -9.64 -26.20
CA LYS A 375 9.19 -10.49 -27.08
C LYS A 375 8.39 -11.15 -28.21
N MET A 376 7.08 -11.30 -28.04
CA MET A 376 6.15 -11.80 -29.05
C MET A 376 5.59 -10.69 -29.96
N GLY A 377 6.04 -9.44 -29.82
CA GLY A 377 5.67 -8.32 -30.69
C GLY A 377 4.44 -7.54 -30.24
N TYR A 378 4.00 -7.68 -28.98
CA TYR A 378 2.96 -6.82 -28.41
C TYR A 378 3.55 -5.53 -27.85
N GLN A 379 2.82 -4.42 -27.94
CA GLN A 379 3.12 -3.23 -27.14
C GLN A 379 2.49 -3.36 -25.75
N ILE A 380 3.32 -3.28 -24.72
CA ILE A 380 2.89 -3.39 -23.33
C ILE A 380 3.30 -2.15 -22.52
N VAL A 381 2.45 -1.72 -21.58
CA VAL A 381 2.77 -0.68 -20.61
C VAL A 381 2.32 -1.15 -19.23
N ASP A 382 3.27 -1.36 -18.33
CA ASP A 382 2.99 -1.62 -16.92
C ASP A 382 2.55 -0.32 -16.25
N ILE A 383 1.26 -0.22 -15.93
CA ILE A 383 0.65 0.95 -15.27
C ILE A 383 0.50 0.76 -13.75
N GLY A 384 0.71 -0.47 -13.26
CA GLY A 384 0.65 -0.83 -11.84
C GLY A 384 -0.61 -0.32 -11.15
N GLN A 385 -0.40 0.45 -10.08
CA GLN A 385 -1.45 0.88 -9.16
C GLN A 385 -1.91 2.32 -9.40
N ILE A 386 -1.82 2.81 -10.64
CA ILE A 386 -2.24 4.17 -11.00
C ILE A 386 -3.68 4.47 -10.55
N ASP A 387 -4.59 3.51 -10.68
CA ASP A 387 -6.01 3.71 -10.36
C ASP A 387 -6.23 4.01 -8.87
N MET A 388 -5.50 3.37 -7.97
CA MET A 388 -5.59 3.63 -6.54
C MET A 388 -5.19 5.08 -6.21
N ASP A 389 -4.11 5.56 -6.83
CA ASP A 389 -3.64 6.93 -6.65
C ASP A 389 -4.60 7.95 -7.29
N TYR A 390 -5.22 7.58 -8.42
CA TYR A 390 -6.23 8.38 -9.09
C TYR A 390 -7.55 8.46 -8.31
N GLU A 391 -7.97 7.39 -7.64
CA GLU A 391 -9.12 7.41 -6.73
C GLU A 391 -8.87 8.34 -5.54
N TRP A 392 -7.66 8.32 -4.97
CA TRP A 392 -7.31 9.24 -3.88
C TRP A 392 -7.27 10.70 -4.36
N TYR A 393 -6.77 10.95 -5.58
CA TYR A 393 -6.85 12.26 -6.21
C TYR A 393 -8.29 12.74 -6.35
N ARG A 394 -9.18 11.89 -6.90
CA ARG A 394 -10.59 12.21 -7.09
C ARG A 394 -11.34 12.43 -5.78
N ALA A 395 -10.99 11.68 -4.75
CA ALA A 395 -11.55 11.87 -3.41
C ALA A 395 -10.97 13.11 -2.70
N ASN A 396 -9.94 13.75 -3.28
CA ASN A 396 -9.18 14.86 -2.70
C ASN A 396 -8.76 14.56 -1.24
N THR A 397 -8.27 13.34 -1.00
CA THR A 397 -7.91 12.87 0.34
C THR A 397 -6.42 13.03 0.60
N GLU A 398 -6.07 13.56 1.76
CA GLU A 398 -4.68 13.63 2.23
C GLU A 398 -4.20 12.31 2.83
N VAL A 399 -5.11 11.34 3.01
CA VAL A 399 -4.82 10.04 3.65
C VAL A 399 -5.27 8.89 2.75
N LYS A 400 -4.52 7.78 2.79
CA LYS A 400 -4.90 6.56 2.07
C LYS A 400 -6.19 6.00 2.67
N ILE A 401 -7.21 5.84 1.85
CA ILE A 401 -8.49 5.25 2.22
C ILE A 401 -8.78 3.99 1.40
N ASN A 402 -9.47 3.04 2.03
CA ASN A 402 -9.98 1.85 1.34
C ASN A 402 -11.07 2.25 0.33
N ASN A 403 -11.23 1.40 -0.69
CA ASN A 403 -12.30 1.51 -1.68
C ASN A 403 -13.23 0.28 -1.52
N PRO A 404 -14.55 0.45 -1.36
CA PRO A 404 -15.47 -0.68 -1.19
C PRO A 404 -15.56 -1.58 -2.43
N LEU A 405 -15.22 -1.04 -3.60
CA LEU A 405 -15.31 -1.74 -4.88
C LEU A 405 -13.94 -2.22 -5.39
N LYS A 406 -12.82 -1.96 -4.70
CA LYS A 406 -11.48 -2.27 -5.24
C LYS A 406 -10.49 -2.70 -4.16
N TYR A 407 -9.54 -3.53 -4.56
CA TYR A 407 -8.44 -3.94 -3.70
C TYR A 407 -7.39 -2.83 -3.58
N VAL A 408 -7.07 -2.44 -2.34
CA VAL A 408 -6.07 -1.41 -2.01
C VAL A 408 -4.89 -2.07 -1.32
N SER A 409 -3.83 -2.37 -2.07
CA SER A 409 -2.73 -3.21 -1.56
C SER A 409 -1.89 -2.57 -0.44
N GLN A 410 -1.98 -1.24 -0.27
CA GLN A 410 -1.19 -0.49 0.71
C GLN A 410 -1.90 -0.35 2.06
N LEU A 411 -3.13 -0.84 2.17
CA LEU A 411 -3.93 -0.82 3.38
C LEU A 411 -4.26 -2.25 3.82
N PRO A 412 -4.64 -2.47 5.09
CA PRO A 412 -5.18 -3.75 5.52
C PRO A 412 -6.33 -4.19 4.61
N PRO A 413 -6.46 -5.50 4.34
CA PRO A 413 -7.56 -6.03 3.55
C PRO A 413 -8.90 -5.51 4.05
N ASN A 414 -9.84 -5.30 3.13
CA ASN A 414 -11.22 -4.92 3.41
C ASN A 414 -12.16 -5.84 2.62
N SER A 415 -13.41 -5.96 3.04
CA SER A 415 -14.44 -6.59 2.21
C SER A 415 -14.62 -5.78 0.92
N ILE A 416 -14.59 -6.47 -0.22
CA ILE A 416 -14.78 -5.87 -1.54
C ILE A 416 -16.13 -6.32 -2.07
N GLU A 417 -16.96 -5.36 -2.49
CA GLU A 417 -18.29 -5.61 -3.03
C GLU A 417 -18.23 -6.20 -4.46
N ASP A 418 -19.21 -7.03 -4.80
CA ASP A 418 -19.34 -7.61 -6.14
C ASP A 418 -19.84 -6.58 -7.16
N ILE A 419 -19.35 -6.70 -8.40
CA ILE A 419 -19.80 -5.85 -9.53
C ILE A 419 -20.96 -6.53 -10.25
N LYS A 420 -22.06 -5.78 -10.40
CA LYS A 420 -23.21 -6.15 -11.24
C LYS A 420 -23.36 -5.27 -12.49
N ASP A 421 -22.43 -4.34 -12.70
CA ASP A 421 -22.42 -3.42 -13.83
C ASP A 421 -22.16 -4.18 -15.15
N LYS A 422 -23.12 -4.14 -16.06
CA LYS A 422 -23.05 -4.84 -17.34
C LYS A 422 -21.93 -4.31 -18.24
N THR A 423 -21.68 -3.00 -18.23
CA THR A 423 -20.63 -2.37 -19.03
C THR A 423 -19.27 -2.91 -18.65
N TYR A 424 -18.98 -3.01 -17.35
CA TYR A 424 -17.72 -3.61 -16.87
C TYR A 424 -17.63 -5.10 -17.25
N LEU A 425 -18.72 -5.86 -17.06
CA LEU A 425 -18.74 -7.29 -17.35
C LEU A 425 -18.53 -7.58 -18.85
N GLU A 426 -19.08 -6.76 -19.74
CA GLU A 426 -18.89 -6.86 -21.20
C GLU A 426 -17.47 -6.50 -21.68
N GLN A 427 -16.68 -5.84 -20.83
CA GLN A 427 -15.26 -5.60 -21.10
C GLN A 427 -14.41 -6.86 -20.85
N ILE A 428 -14.88 -7.81 -20.04
CA ILE A 428 -14.11 -9.01 -19.66
C ILE A 428 -14.08 -10.00 -20.83
N LEU A 429 -12.90 -10.25 -21.38
CA LEU A 429 -12.67 -11.28 -22.39
C LEU A 429 -12.59 -12.66 -21.76
N VAL A 430 -11.90 -12.75 -20.62
CA VAL A 430 -11.74 -13.99 -19.86
C VAL A 430 -11.51 -13.67 -18.39
N ASN A 431 -12.00 -14.53 -17.52
CA ASN A 431 -11.77 -14.48 -16.08
C ASN A 431 -11.04 -15.74 -15.61
N LEU A 432 -9.80 -15.56 -15.17
CA LEU A 432 -8.89 -16.61 -14.68
C LEU A 432 -8.60 -16.46 -13.18
N SER A 433 -9.39 -15.66 -12.46
CA SER A 433 -9.13 -15.33 -11.04
C SER A 433 -9.19 -16.49 -10.06
#